data_AF-A0A952RCE4-F1
#
_entry.id   AF-A0A952RCE4-F1
#
_cell.length_a   1.000
_cell.length_b   1.000
_cell.length_c   1.000
_cell.angle_alpha   90.00
_cell.angle_beta   90.00
_cell.angle_gamma   90.00
#
_symmetry.space_group_name_H-M   'P 1'
#
loop_
_entity.id
_entity.type
_entity.pdbx_description
1 polymer ?
#
loop_
_entity_poly.entity_id
_entity_poly.type
_entity_poly.pdbx_seq_one_letter_code
_entity_poly.pdbx_strand_id
1 'polypeptide(L)'
;MKWIACSLFVALGLVACAPTSTPRIRVARDLGCTADETTTVRIDERRWRVSGCGRTAIYLCTYPVRDCWREGEIQPAQPAQPPSD
;
A
#
# COMPACT_ATOMS: atom_id res chain seq x y z
N MET A 1 -32.50 44.56 23.11
CA MET A 1 -33.12 43.36 22.50
C MET A 1 -32.01 42.38 22.14
N LYS A 2 -32.06 41.14 22.68
CA LYS A 2 -31.34 39.88 22.31
C LYS A 2 -29.81 39.96 22.21
N TRP A 3 -29.00 39.60 23.21
CA TRP A 3 -28.69 38.24 23.72
C TRP A 3 -28.54 37.18 22.61
N ILE A 4 -27.29 36.82 22.29
CA ILE A 4 -26.82 35.44 22.07
C ILE A 4 -25.38 35.39 22.59
N ALA A 5 -25.22 34.79 23.76
CA ALA A 5 -23.98 34.16 24.17
C ALA A 5 -23.80 32.90 23.30
N CYS A 6 -22.75 32.84 22.49
CA CYS A 6 -22.35 31.58 21.88
C CYS A 6 -21.04 31.16 22.54
N SER A 7 -21.25 30.35 23.58
CA SER A 7 -20.29 29.61 24.38
C SER A 7 -19.11 29.06 23.59
N LEU A 8 -17.99 28.94 24.30
CA LEU A 8 -16.88 28.05 24.00
C LEU A 8 -17.36 26.74 23.36
N PHE A 9 -16.90 26.46 22.15
CA PHE A 9 -16.71 25.10 21.66
C PHE A 9 -15.23 24.90 21.36
N VAL A 10 -14.53 24.38 22.37
CA VAL A 10 -13.32 23.60 22.19
C VAL A 10 -13.70 22.36 21.39
N ALA A 11 -13.14 22.19 20.20
CA ALA A 11 -13.03 20.87 19.58
C ALA A 11 -11.90 20.90 18.55
N LEU A 12 -10.74 20.47 19.04
CA LEU A 12 -9.70 19.75 18.31
C LEU A 12 -10.04 19.50 16.83
N GLY A 13 -9.59 20.39 15.97
CA GLY A 13 -9.29 20.03 14.60
C GLY A 13 -8.09 19.10 14.64
N LEU A 14 -8.34 17.81 14.88
CA LEU A 14 -7.41 16.74 14.52
C LEU A 14 -7.23 16.86 13.01
N VAL A 15 -6.23 17.63 12.59
CA VAL A 15 -5.60 17.46 11.28
C VAL A 15 -5.00 16.07 11.35
N ALA A 16 -5.82 15.06 11.05
CA ALA A 16 -5.35 13.74 10.76
C ALA A 16 -4.52 13.89 9.49
N CYS A 17 -3.21 14.11 9.67
CA CYS A 17 -2.24 13.78 8.65
C CYS A 17 -2.51 12.31 8.32
N ALA A 18 -3.27 12.08 7.24
CA ALA A 18 -3.39 10.77 6.66
C ALA A 18 -1.95 10.29 6.45
N PRO A 19 -1.54 9.16 7.04
CA PRO A 19 -0.20 8.66 6.81
C PRO A 19 -0.05 8.53 5.31
N THR A 20 0.92 9.24 4.76
CA THR A 20 1.28 9.18 3.35
C THR A 20 1.46 7.71 3.03
N SER A 21 0.46 7.10 2.39
CA SER A 21 0.41 5.65 2.25
C SER A 21 1.66 5.24 1.52
N THR A 22 2.58 4.57 2.23
CA THR A 22 3.84 4.20 1.64
C THR A 22 3.54 3.31 0.44
N PRO A 23 4.38 3.32 -0.61
CA PRO A 23 4.14 2.50 -1.79
C PRO A 23 3.88 1.03 -1.43
N ARG A 24 4.57 0.53 -0.39
CA ARG A 24 4.34 -0.80 0.18
C ARG A 24 2.91 -1.03 0.67
N ILE A 25 2.31 -0.07 1.38
CA ILE A 25 0.92 -0.20 1.88
C ILE A 25 -0.08 -0.22 0.71
N ARG A 26 0.11 0.63 -0.31
CA ARG A 26 -0.78 0.65 -1.49
C ARG A 26 -0.74 -0.66 -2.25
N VAL A 27 0.46 -1.19 -2.46
CA VAL A 27 0.70 -2.45 -3.17
C VAL A 27 0.10 -3.65 -2.40
N ALA A 28 0.23 -3.67 -1.08
CA ALA A 28 -0.39 -4.70 -0.26
C ALA A 28 -1.92 -4.68 -0.32
N ARG A 29 -2.52 -3.50 -0.19
CA ARG A 29 -3.98 -3.34 -0.31
C ARG A 29 -4.50 -3.79 -1.67
N ASP A 30 -3.75 -3.55 -2.74
CA ASP A 30 -4.12 -3.96 -4.10
C ASP A 30 -4.19 -5.49 -4.26
N LEU A 31 -3.32 -6.21 -3.54
CA LEU A 31 -3.37 -7.66 -3.40
C LEU A 31 -4.47 -8.14 -2.44
N GLY A 32 -5.06 -7.25 -1.65
CA GLY A 32 -6.04 -7.59 -0.61
C GLY A 32 -5.42 -8.02 0.72
N CYS A 33 -4.15 -7.68 0.95
CA CYS A 33 -3.39 -7.97 2.16
C CYS A 33 -3.09 -6.71 2.98
N THR A 34 -2.62 -6.92 4.21
CA THR A 34 -1.82 -5.93 4.92
C THR A 34 -0.36 -5.93 4.45
N ALA A 35 0.39 -4.86 4.73
CA ALA A 35 1.79 -4.75 4.35
C ALA A 35 2.69 -5.83 4.99
N ASP A 36 2.28 -6.34 6.15
CA ASP A 36 2.98 -7.38 6.90
C ASP A 36 2.78 -8.78 6.30
N GLU A 37 1.68 -8.98 5.59
CA GLU A 37 1.35 -10.23 4.87
C GLU A 37 1.91 -10.28 3.44
N THR A 38 2.68 -9.26 3.05
CA THR A 38 3.31 -9.19 1.72
C THR A 38 4.81 -9.38 1.77
N THR A 39 5.32 -10.17 0.84
CA THR A 39 6.76 -10.32 0.55
C THR A 39 7.10 -9.60 -0.74
N THR A 40 8.18 -8.84 -0.75
CA THR A 40 8.65 -8.10 -1.94
C THR A 40 10.03 -8.62 -2.37
N VAL A 41 10.16 -9.01 -3.63
CA VAL A 41 11.42 -9.43 -4.26
C VAL A 41 11.77 -8.46 -5.38
N ARG A 42 12.96 -7.86 -5.34
CA ARG A 42 13.44 -7.00 -6.42
C ARG A 42 13.80 -7.87 -7.63
N ILE A 43 13.16 -7.62 -8.77
CA ILE A 43 13.49 -8.27 -10.05
C ILE A 43 14.50 -7.41 -10.82
N ASP A 44 14.34 -6.09 -10.78
CA ASP A 44 15.16 -5.11 -11.51
C ASP A 44 15.26 -3.79 -10.71
N GLU A 45 16.02 -2.80 -11.18
CA GLU A 45 16.20 -1.50 -10.51
C GLU A 45 14.88 -0.84 -10.11
N ARG A 46 13.86 -0.97 -10.96
CA ARG A 46 12.54 -0.39 -10.75
C ARG A 46 11.43 -1.43 -10.63
N ARG A 47 11.69 -2.72 -10.87
CA ARG A 47 10.68 -3.77 -10.86
C ARG A 47 10.75 -4.62 -9.59
N TRP A 48 9.60 -4.79 -8.97
CA TRP A 48 9.42 -5.54 -7.74
C TRP A 48 8.30 -6.55 -7.92
N ARG A 49 8.58 -7.83 -7.67
CA ARG A 49 7.55 -8.84 -7.50
C ARG A 49 7.02 -8.73 -6.07
N VAL A 50 5.70 -8.61 -5.93
CA VAL A 50 5.06 -8.64 -4.62
C VAL A 50 4.08 -9.80 -4.57
N SER A 51 4.18 -10.59 -3.50
CA SER A 51 3.33 -11.75 -3.23
C SER A 51 2.73 -11.67 -1.83
N GLY A 52 1.44 -11.97 -1.70
CA GLY A 52 0.71 -11.98 -0.42
C GLY A 52 -0.73 -12.44 -0.62
N CYS A 53 -1.36 -12.97 0.43
CA CYS A 53 -2.75 -13.48 0.39
C CYS A 53 -3.08 -14.40 -0.80
N GLY A 54 -2.14 -15.28 -1.18
CA GLY A 54 -2.34 -16.19 -2.32
C GLY A 54 -2.35 -15.51 -3.69
N ARG A 55 -1.85 -14.27 -3.78
CA ARG A 55 -1.80 -13.47 -5.00
C ARG A 55 -0.40 -12.90 -5.21
N THR A 56 -0.04 -12.70 -6.47
CA THR A 56 1.26 -12.13 -6.87
C THR A 56 1.05 -11.15 -8.01
N ALA A 57 1.80 -10.04 -7.98
CA ALA A 57 1.86 -9.09 -9.09
C ALA A 57 3.25 -8.45 -9.18
N ILE A 58 3.58 -7.91 -10.36
CA ILE A 58 4.79 -7.12 -10.56
C ILE A 58 4.42 -5.64 -10.45
N TYR A 59 5.28 -4.87 -9.79
CA TYR A 59 5.14 -3.44 -9.65
C TYR A 59 6.39 -2.74 -10.15
N LEU A 60 6.18 -1.64 -10.85
CA LEU A 60 7.22 -0.71 -11.27
C LEU A 60 7.18 0.49 -10.33
N CYS A 61 8.30 0.79 -9.69
CA CYS A 61 8.44 1.91 -8.75
C CYS A 61 9.48 2.91 -9.27
N THR A 62 9.17 4.21 -9.21
CA THR A 62 10.16 5.27 -9.50
C THR A 62 11.19 5.39 -8.39
N TYR A 63 12.35 6.02 -8.66
CA TYR A 63 13.29 6.44 -7.62
C TYR A 63 13.27 7.97 -7.45
N PRO A 64 13.33 8.50 -6.21
CA PRO A 64 13.12 7.79 -4.94
C PRO A 64 11.68 7.24 -4.89
N VAL A 65 11.45 6.06 -4.30
CA VAL A 65 10.18 5.29 -4.30
C VAL A 65 9.02 6.12 -3.78
N ARG A 66 8.45 6.97 -4.65
CA ARG A 66 7.28 7.82 -4.36
C ARG A 66 6.02 7.13 -4.81
N ASP A 67 6.08 6.49 -5.99
CA ASP A 67 4.93 5.85 -6.61
C ASP A 67 5.32 4.51 -7.22
N CYS A 68 4.42 3.54 -7.06
CA CYS A 68 4.52 2.22 -7.69
C CYS A 68 3.23 1.96 -8.47
N TRP A 69 3.35 1.43 -9.68
CA TRP A 69 2.23 1.02 -10.51
C TRP A 69 2.31 -0.47 -10.82
N ARG A 70 1.15 -1.14 -10.81
CA ARG A 70 1.06 -2.56 -11.13
C ARG A 70 1.31 -2.76 -12.61
N GLU A 71 2.19 -3.70 -12.93
CA GLU A 71 2.45 -4.17 -14.28
C GLU A 71 1.58 -5.41 -14.53
N GLY A 72 0.56 -5.25 -15.38
CA GLY A 72 -0.37 -6.33 -15.73
C GLY A 72 -1.40 -6.68 -14.66
N GLU A 73 -1.90 -7.92 -14.74
CA GLU A 73 -2.93 -8.45 -13.86
C GLU A 73 -2.35 -9.17 -12.64
N ILE A 74 -3.11 -9.16 -11.54
CA ILE A 74 -2.77 -9.93 -10.34
C ILE A 74 -3.01 -11.41 -10.64
N GLN A 75 -1.96 -12.20 -10.55
CA GLN A 75 -2.01 -13.65 -10.73
C GLN A 75 -2.22 -14.34 -9.38
N PRO A 76 -2.83 -15.54 -9.37
CA PRO A 76 -2.72 -16.43 -8.23
C PRO A 76 -1.25 -16.65 -7.90
N ALA A 77 -0.89 -16.66 -6.62
CA ALA A 77 0.46 -17.01 -6.21
C ALA A 77 0.71 -18.45 -6.69
N GLN A 78 1.59 -18.61 -7.67
CA GLN A 78 2.06 -19.94 -8.03
C GLN A 78 2.65 -20.59 -6.78
N PRO A 79 2.29 -21.85 -6.47
CA PRO A 79 3.02 -22.62 -5.49
C PRO A 79 4.49 -22.55 -5.85
N ALA A 80 5.37 -22.30 -4.86
CA ALA A 80 6.80 -22.38 -5.09
C ALA A 80 7.08 -23.76 -5.70
N GLN A 81 7.36 -23.80 -7.00
CA GLN A 81 7.68 -25.07 -7.65
C GLN A 81 8.96 -25.56 -6.98
N PRO A 82 8.98 -26.79 -6.43
CA PRO A 82 10.22 -27.36 -5.91
C PRO A 82 11.26 -27.34 -7.04
N PRO A 83 12.54 -27.10 -6.74
CA PRO A 83 13.58 -27.14 -7.76
C PRO A 83 13.50 -28.48 -8.50
N SER A 84 13.31 -28.41 -9.81
CA SER A 84 13.44 -29.57 -10.69
C SER A 84 14.93 -29.91 -10.75
N ASP A 85 15.34 -30.94 -10.02
CA ASP A 85 16.66 -31.58 -10.12
C ASP A 85 16.86 -32.21 -11.52
#